data_AF-A0A098BRQ0-F1
#
_entry.id   AF-A0A098BRQ0-F1
#
_cell.length_a   1.000
_cell.length_b   1.000
_cell.length_c   1.000
_cell.angle_alpha   90.00
_cell.angle_beta   90.00
_cell.angle_gamma   90.00
#
_symmetry.space_group_name_H-M   'P 1'
#
loop_
_entity.id
_entity.type
_entity.pdbx_description
1 polymer ?
#
loop_
_entity_poly.entity_id
_entity_poly.type
_entity_poly.pdbx_seq_one_letter_code
_entity_poly.pdbx_strand_id
1 'polypeptide(L)'
;MPLFRFPFGVRTDADIRVVNDAGYVPVRWTVDSLGWKGTSGGLDVGAVTDRVVSAAVPGQIVLMHVGTNPDDGTTLDADALPAIIDGLRTRSYSFVDPVDVVR
;
A
#
# COMPACT_ATOMS: atom_id res chain seq x y z
N MET A 1 -6.11 13.94 -12.85
CA MET A 1 -7.32 13.94 -11.99
C MET A 1 -6.88 13.50 -10.59
N PRO A 2 -7.30 14.16 -9.49
CA PRO A 2 -6.85 13.76 -8.17
C PRO A 2 -7.38 12.37 -7.78
N LEU A 3 -6.60 11.64 -6.98
CA LEU A 3 -6.97 10.31 -6.49
C LEU A 3 -7.60 10.41 -5.10
N PHE A 4 -8.52 9.49 -4.80
CA PHE A 4 -9.13 9.37 -3.48
C PHE A 4 -9.05 7.92 -3.01
N ARG A 5 -8.58 7.70 -1.77
CA ARG A 5 -8.53 6.36 -1.16
C ARG A 5 -9.45 6.34 0.05
N PHE A 6 -10.49 5.51 -0.01
CA PHE A 6 -11.42 5.35 1.11
C PHE A 6 -10.71 4.83 2.37
N PRO A 7 -10.97 5.40 3.56
CA PRO A 7 -10.51 4.85 4.83
C PRO A 7 -10.91 3.38 4.96
N PHE A 8 -9.95 2.54 5.37
CA PHE A 8 -10.12 1.08 5.45
C PHE A 8 -10.53 0.39 4.12
N GLY A 9 -10.59 1.13 3.01
CA GLY A 9 -11.16 0.65 1.75
C GLY A 9 -12.66 0.35 1.80
N VAL A 10 -13.39 0.84 2.80
CA VAL A 10 -14.84 0.65 2.94
C VAL A 10 -15.58 1.66 2.07
N ARG A 11 -16.50 1.17 1.24
CA ARG A 11 -17.27 1.97 0.29
C ARG A 11 -18.46 1.19 -0.25
N THR A 12 -19.48 1.93 -0.67
CA THR A 12 -20.62 1.51 -1.47
C THR A 12 -20.57 2.16 -2.85
N ASP A 13 -21.46 1.74 -3.75
CA ASP A 13 -21.60 2.38 -5.07
C ASP A 13 -22.03 3.86 -4.96
N ALA A 14 -22.77 4.22 -3.91
CA ALA A 14 -23.14 5.60 -3.65
C ALA A 14 -21.92 6.45 -3.26
N ASP A 15 -21.05 5.92 -2.40
CA ASP A 15 -19.82 6.61 -2.00
C ASP A 15 -18.88 6.83 -3.19
N ILE A 16 -18.77 5.83 -4.07
CA ILE A 16 -17.99 5.93 -5.31
C ILE A 16 -18.53 7.04 -6.20
N ARG A 17 -19.85 7.11 -6.40
CA ARG A 17 -20.48 8.18 -7.18
C ARG A 17 -20.16 9.56 -6.61
N VAL A 18 -20.26 9.75 -5.29
CA VAL A 18 -19.93 11.03 -4.63
C VAL A 18 -18.48 11.45 -4.93
N VAL A 19 -17.53 10.51 -4.83
CA VAL A 19 -16.11 10.79 -5.13
C VAL A 19 -15.91 11.13 -6.61
N ASN A 20 -16.58 10.42 -7.51
CA ASN A 20 -16.50 10.71 -8.95
C ASN A 20 -17.14 12.06 -9.32
N ASP A 21 -18.30 12.38 -8.76
CA ASP A 21 -19.00 13.65 -8.98
C ASP A 21 -18.19 14.85 -8.44
N ALA A 22 -17.37 14.62 -7.41
CA ALA A 22 -16.40 15.59 -6.90
C ALA A 22 -15.13 15.73 -7.77
N GLY A 23 -15.02 14.97 -8.87
CA GLY A 23 -13.88 15.01 -9.80
C GLY A 23 -12.67 14.19 -9.36
N TYR A 24 -12.85 13.23 -8.45
CA TYR A 24 -11.79 12.33 -7.98
C TYR A 24 -11.92 10.93 -8.58
N VAL A 25 -10.79 10.22 -8.68
CA VAL A 25 -10.75 8.80 -9.03
C VAL A 25 -10.52 7.97 -7.76
N PRO A 26 -11.48 7.11 -7.36
CA PRO A 26 -11.29 6.23 -6.23
C PRO A 26 -10.28 5.14 -6.57
N VAL A 27 -9.28 4.97 -5.71
CA VAL A 27 -8.21 3.97 -5.86
C VAL A 27 -8.11 3.07 -4.62
N ARG A 28 -7.79 1.80 -4.85
CA ARG A 28 -7.43 0.83 -3.80
C ARG A 28 -5.99 0.35 -3.99
N TRP A 29 -5.62 -0.66 -3.24
CA TRP A 29 -4.34 -1.35 -3.35
C TRP A 29 -4.59 -2.80 -3.77
N THR A 30 -3.57 -3.43 -4.36
CA THR A 30 -3.59 -4.85 -4.71
C THR A 30 -2.94 -5.69 -3.60
N VAL A 31 -2.00 -5.13 -2.85
CA VAL A 31 -1.38 -5.77 -1.68
C VAL A 31 -1.31 -4.78 -0.52
N ASP A 32 -1.65 -5.25 0.68
CA ASP A 32 -1.43 -4.54 1.94
C ASP A 32 -0.16 -5.10 2.59
N SER A 33 0.82 -4.25 2.88
CA SER A 33 2.08 -4.65 3.54
C SER A 33 1.86 -5.21 4.95
N LEU A 34 0.77 -4.79 5.61
CA LEU A 34 0.45 -5.04 7.01
C LEU A 34 1.47 -4.47 8.02
N GLY A 35 2.42 -3.63 7.61
CA GLY A 35 3.43 -3.06 8.51
C GLY A 35 2.82 -2.25 9.67
N TRP A 36 1.66 -1.65 9.46
CA TRP A 36 0.88 -0.94 10.48
C TRP A 36 0.52 -1.80 11.70
N LYS A 37 0.48 -3.13 11.56
CA LYS A 37 0.17 -4.05 12.66
C LYS A 37 1.26 -4.11 13.73
N GLY A 38 2.50 -3.72 13.41
CA GLY A 38 3.63 -3.81 14.31
C GLY A 38 3.95 -5.22 14.81
N THR A 39 4.92 -5.31 15.70
CA THR A 39 5.35 -6.58 16.32
C THR A 39 4.32 -7.13 17.30
N SER A 40 3.56 -6.26 17.97
CA SER A 40 2.38 -6.59 18.78
C SER A 40 1.31 -7.33 17.98
N GLY A 41 1.16 -7.02 16.69
CA GLY A 41 0.29 -7.71 15.75
C GLY A 41 0.91 -8.95 15.08
N GLY A 42 2.10 -9.37 15.51
CA GLY A 42 2.80 -10.56 15.02
C GLY A 42 3.53 -10.38 13.69
N LEU A 43 3.86 -9.15 13.31
CA LEU A 43 4.65 -8.84 12.11
C LEU A 43 6.11 -8.54 12.48
N ASP A 44 7.00 -8.75 11.52
CA ASP A 44 8.36 -8.23 11.54
C ASP A 44 8.71 -7.66 10.16
N VAL A 45 9.90 -7.06 10.04
CA VAL A 45 10.37 -6.45 8.79
C VAL A 45 10.44 -7.48 7.65
N GLY A 46 10.83 -8.72 7.96
CA GLY A 46 10.93 -9.81 6.98
C GLY A 46 9.56 -10.20 6.42
N ALA A 47 8.58 -10.39 7.30
CA ALA A 47 7.21 -10.72 6.94
C ALA A 47 6.57 -9.63 6.07
N VAL A 48 6.81 -8.35 6.39
CA VAL A 48 6.34 -7.21 5.58
C VAL A 48 7.00 -7.22 4.20
N THR A 49 8.33 -7.41 4.15
CA THR A 49 9.11 -7.45 2.89
C THR A 49 8.64 -8.60 1.99
N ASP A 50 8.62 -9.82 2.54
CA ASP A 50 8.27 -11.03 1.80
C ASP A 50 6.84 -10.96 1.27
N ARG A 51 5.91 -10.42 2.05
CA ARG A 51 4.52 -10.25 1.63
C ARG A 51 4.39 -9.36 0.39
N VAL A 52 5.11 -8.24 0.35
CA VAL A 52 5.04 -7.31 -0.80
C VAL A 52 5.74 -7.92 -2.01
N VAL A 53 6.98 -8.40 -1.82
CA VAL A 53 7.82 -8.89 -2.92
C VAL A 53 7.26 -10.18 -3.53
N SER A 54 6.74 -11.10 -2.72
CA SER A 54 6.13 -12.35 -3.23
C SER A 54 4.84 -12.12 -4.01
N ALA A 55 4.08 -11.06 -3.70
CA ALA A 55 2.85 -10.70 -4.40
C ALA A 55 3.07 -9.89 -5.69
N ALA A 56 4.31 -9.67 -6.10
CA ALA A 56 4.66 -8.78 -7.21
C ALA A 56 4.08 -9.27 -8.55
N VAL A 57 3.28 -8.42 -9.18
CA VAL A 57 2.74 -8.56 -10.53
C VAL A 57 2.76 -7.19 -11.24
N PRO A 58 2.78 -7.12 -12.59
CA PRO A 58 2.65 -5.85 -13.29
C PRO A 58 1.39 -5.09 -12.86
N GLY A 59 1.53 -3.81 -12.52
CA GLY A 59 0.44 -2.98 -12.02
C GLY A 59 0.11 -3.13 -10.52
N GLN A 60 0.96 -3.79 -9.74
CA GLN A 60 0.79 -3.87 -8.28
C GLN A 60 0.76 -2.47 -7.64
N ILE A 61 -0.24 -2.23 -6.79
CA ILE A 61 -0.34 -1.06 -5.91
C ILE A 61 -0.15 -1.55 -4.48
N VAL A 62 0.96 -1.17 -3.86
CA VAL A 62 1.30 -1.54 -2.48
C VAL A 62 0.73 -0.49 -1.52
N LEU A 63 -0.08 -0.94 -0.56
CA LEU A 63 -0.46 -0.11 0.59
C LEU A 63 0.60 -0.23 1.68
N MET A 64 1.12 0.93 2.10
CA MET A 64 1.98 1.12 3.28
C MET A 64 1.47 2.34 4.07
N HIS A 65 1.88 2.47 5.33
CA HIS A 65 1.55 3.59 6.21
C HIS A 65 2.80 4.34 6.66
N VAL A 66 2.67 5.67 6.77
CA VAL A 66 3.66 6.51 7.43
C VAL A 66 3.22 6.72 8.88
N GLY A 67 4.07 6.32 9.82
CA GLY A 67 3.80 6.43 11.24
C GLY A 67 4.36 5.24 12.02
N THR A 68 4.05 5.19 13.30
CA THR A 68 4.40 4.10 14.22
C THR A 68 3.15 3.33 14.58
N ASN A 69 3.27 2.03 14.82
CA ASN A 69 2.22 1.29 15.51
C ASN A 69 1.98 1.92 16.91
N PRO A 70 0.72 2.11 17.34
CA PRO A 70 0.42 2.84 18.57
C PRO A 70 0.75 2.06 19.85
N ASP A 71 0.82 0.73 19.79
CA ASP A 71 1.00 -0.13 20.97
C ASP A 71 2.47 -0.49 21.21
N ASP A 72 3.26 -0.70 20.14
CA ASP A 72 4.66 -1.12 20.24
C ASP A 72 5.67 -0.12 19.65
N GLY A 73 5.21 0.97 19.02
CA GLY A 73 6.06 2.03 18.47
C GLY A 73 6.87 1.65 17.22
N THR A 74 6.68 0.46 16.66
CA THR A 74 7.45 0.00 15.50
C THR A 74 7.07 0.74 14.21
N THR A 75 8.05 0.83 13.30
CA THR A 75 7.97 1.50 12.00
C THR A 75 8.16 0.52 10.85
N LEU A 76 7.60 -0.69 10.96
CA LEU A 76 7.94 -1.82 10.07
C LEU A 76 7.81 -1.51 8.57
N ASP A 77 6.83 -0.68 8.17
CA ASP A 77 6.71 -0.22 6.78
C ASP A 77 7.94 0.60 6.32
N ALA A 78 8.43 1.53 7.15
CA ALA A 78 9.62 2.30 6.83
C ALA A 78 10.88 1.43 6.86
N ASP A 79 10.98 0.51 7.81
CA ASP A 79 12.13 -0.39 7.98
C ASP A 79 12.24 -1.40 6.83
N ALA A 80 11.11 -1.88 6.29
CA ALA A 80 11.06 -2.83 5.17
C ALA A 80 11.27 -2.16 3.80
N LEU A 81 11.03 -0.86 3.68
CA LEU A 81 10.99 -0.16 2.39
C LEU A 81 12.27 -0.34 1.54
N PRO A 82 13.51 -0.25 2.09
CA PRO A 82 14.72 -0.47 1.29
C PRO A 82 14.77 -1.87 0.66
N ALA A 83 14.48 -2.91 1.46
CA ALA A 83 14.50 -4.30 1.00
C ALA A 83 13.39 -4.59 -0.02
N ILE A 84 12.22 -3.98 0.15
CA ILE A 84 11.12 -4.06 -0.83
C ILE A 84 11.56 -3.45 -2.17
N ILE A 85 12.17 -2.25 -2.15
CA ILE A 85 12.65 -1.57 -3.36
C ILE A 85 13.67 -2.43 -4.09
N ASP A 86 14.67 -2.94 -3.38
CA ASP A 86 15.72 -3.78 -3.97
C ASP A 86 15.18 -5.11 -4.49
N GLY A 87 14.28 -5.74 -3.74
CA GLY A 87 13.63 -7.00 -4.13
C GLY A 87 12.79 -6.86 -5.40
N LEU A 88 12.02 -5.78 -5.54
CA LEU A 88 11.23 -5.51 -6.74
C LEU A 88 12.10 -5.13 -7.95
N ARG A 89 13.13 -4.30 -7.76
CA ARG A 89 14.08 -3.94 -8.82
C ARG A 89 14.86 -5.14 -9.35
N THR A 90 15.27 -6.05 -8.46
CA THR A 90 15.93 -7.31 -8.85
C THR A 90 15.06 -8.17 -9.75
N ARG A 91 13.73 -8.05 -9.63
CA ARG A 91 12.73 -8.69 -10.50
C ARG A 91 12.34 -7.84 -11.72
N SER A 92 13.14 -6.81 -12.03
CA SER A 92 12.96 -5.89 -13.15
C SER A 92 11.69 -5.03 -13.09
N TYR A 93 11.09 -4.84 -11.91
CA TYR A 93 10.02 -3.86 -11.73
C TYR A 93 10.58 -2.44 -11.55
N SER A 94 9.78 -1.47 -12.00
CA SER A 94 10.00 -0.04 -11.77
C SER A 94 8.86 0.55 -10.92
N PHE A 95 9.15 1.65 -10.23
CA PHE A 95 8.15 2.41 -9.49
C PHE A 95 7.68 3.59 -10.34
N VAL A 96 6.38 3.84 -10.30
CA VAL A 96 5.69 4.94 -11.02
C VAL A 96 4.70 5.58 -10.08
N ASP A 97 4.18 6.76 -10.46
CA ASP A 97 3.10 7.36 -9.70
C ASP A 97 1.80 6.56 -9.88
N PRO A 98 0.92 6.49 -8.86
CA PRO A 98 -0.33 5.75 -8.98
C PRO A 98 -1.22 6.21 -10.14
N VAL A 99 -1.12 7.48 -10.56
CA VAL A 99 -1.86 8.02 -11.70
C VAL A 99 -1.46 7.37 -13.04
N ASP A 100 -0.27 6.77 -13.13
CA ASP A 100 0.20 6.08 -14.34
C ASP A 100 -0.32 4.64 -14.43
N VAL A 101 -0.78 4.09 -13.28
CA VAL A 101 -1.32 2.72 -13.15
C VAL A 101 -2.85 2.73 -13.18
N VAL A 102 -3.48 3.72 -12.55
CA VAL A 102 -4.93 3.89 -12.49
C VAL A 102 -5.39 4.55 -13.79
N ARG A 103 -6.00 3.77 -14.67
CA ARG A 103 -6.62 4.24 -15.92
C ARG A 103 -8.13 4.15 -15.86
#